data_AF-A0A2X4T1G4-F1
#
_entry.id   AF-A0A2X4T1G4-F1
#
_cell.length_a   1.000
_cell.length_b   1.000
_cell.length_c   1.000
_cell.angle_alpha   90.00
_cell.angle_beta   90.00
_cell.angle_gamma   90.00
#
_symmetry.space_group_name_H-M   'P 1'
#
loop_
_entity.id
_entity.type
_entity.pdbx_description
1 polymer ?
#
loop_
_entity_poly.entity_id
_entity_poly.type
_entity_poly.pdbx_seq_one_letter_code
_entity_poly.pdbx_strand_id
1 'polypeptide(L)'
;MIPKKHYPSYAFDLPPQALTDLMLATQKVAKLLDKAFVDVGRTGMFFEGFGVDHVHSKLIPLHGTANLSEWKPIESRQNKFFERYEGYLSSHDHERADDKKLAALAARIRMSRRNLYRKAFGQGLSVKQFSAPRLSRASYWRQAPVSGALPAYVWSMPGGCCGSGDALRASLQ
;
A
#
# COMPACT_ATOMS: atom_id res chain seq x y z
N MET A 1 -10.82 10.84 6.87
CA MET A 1 -10.32 12.19 7.21
C MET A 1 -10.16 13.01 5.95
N ILE A 2 -10.46 14.30 6.04
CA ILE A 2 -10.44 15.23 4.92
C ILE A 2 -9.67 16.48 5.38
N PRO A 3 -8.61 16.92 4.70
CA PRO A 3 -7.98 18.20 5.00
C PRO A 3 -8.96 19.37 4.80
N LYS A 4 -8.84 20.42 5.61
CA LYS A 4 -9.66 21.63 5.40
C LYS A 4 -9.27 22.36 4.11
N LYS A 5 -7.96 22.42 3.83
CA LYS A 5 -7.43 22.98 2.58
C LYS A 5 -7.66 22.01 1.44
N HIS A 6 -8.09 22.51 0.30
CA HIS A 6 -8.21 21.70 -0.91
C HIS A 6 -6.84 21.22 -1.41
N TYR A 7 -6.78 19.91 -1.69
CA TYR A 7 -5.71 19.23 -2.42
C TYR A 7 -6.36 18.29 -3.45
N PRO A 8 -5.72 18.05 -4.60
CA PRO A 8 -6.18 17.05 -5.56
C PRO A 8 -6.40 15.70 -4.92
N SER A 9 -7.30 14.90 -5.49
CA SER A 9 -7.75 13.66 -4.85
C SER A 9 -6.69 12.57 -4.68
N TYR A 10 -5.61 12.61 -5.44
CA TYR A 10 -4.59 11.59 -5.42
C TYR A 10 -3.58 11.81 -4.29
N ALA A 11 -3.63 10.94 -3.26
CA ALA A 11 -2.84 11.08 -2.04
C ALA A 11 -1.32 11.17 -2.28
N PHE A 12 -0.81 10.58 -3.38
CA PHE A 12 0.61 10.55 -3.68
C PHE A 12 1.13 11.81 -4.38
N ASP A 13 0.24 12.74 -4.76
CA ASP A 13 0.61 14.06 -5.28
C ASP A 13 0.66 15.14 -4.18
N LEU A 14 0.33 14.79 -2.93
CA LEU A 14 0.38 15.74 -1.82
C LEU A 14 1.82 16.16 -1.50
N PRO A 15 2.02 17.43 -1.07
CA PRO A 15 3.26 17.83 -0.42
C PRO A 15 3.57 16.91 0.78
N PRO A 16 4.83 16.53 1.02
CA PRO A 16 5.20 15.57 2.07
C PRO A 16 4.64 15.91 3.46
N GLN A 17 4.65 17.19 3.82
CA GLN A 17 4.08 17.64 5.10
C GLN A 17 2.56 17.44 5.15
N ALA A 18 1.84 17.79 4.10
CA ALA A 18 0.38 17.64 4.04
C ALA A 18 -0.05 16.17 4.12
N LEU A 19 0.69 15.28 3.43
CA LEU A 19 0.46 13.84 3.53
C LEU A 19 0.72 13.33 4.96
N THR A 20 1.82 13.76 5.57
CA THR A 20 2.18 13.38 6.96
C THR A 20 1.10 13.81 7.95
N ASP A 21 0.68 15.07 7.89
CA ASP A 21 -0.34 15.61 8.79
C ASP A 21 -1.68 14.89 8.64
N LEU A 22 -2.08 14.60 7.39
CA LEU A 22 -3.29 13.82 7.11
C LEU A 22 -3.21 12.40 7.68
N MET A 23 -2.06 11.74 7.56
CA MET A 23 -1.84 10.40 8.10
C MET A 23 -1.86 10.38 9.63
N LEU A 24 -1.22 11.34 10.29
CA LEU A 24 -1.23 11.47 11.75
C LEU A 24 -2.64 11.75 12.28
N ALA A 25 -3.40 12.63 11.61
CA ALA A 25 -4.80 12.87 11.96
C ALA A 25 -5.66 11.62 11.77
N THR A 26 -5.46 10.89 10.67
CA THR A 26 -6.16 9.63 10.37
C THR A 26 -5.86 8.55 11.40
N GLN A 27 -4.59 8.40 11.82
CA GLN A 27 -4.17 7.47 12.86
C GLN A 27 -4.89 7.74 14.19
N LYS A 28 -4.99 9.01 14.61
CA LYS A 28 -5.69 9.39 15.85
C LYS A 28 -7.15 8.96 15.80
N VAL A 29 -7.85 9.24 14.70
CA VAL A 29 -9.27 8.87 14.56
C VAL A 29 -9.45 7.36 14.45
N ALA A 30 -8.58 6.64 13.73
CA ALA A 30 -8.60 5.19 13.71
C ALA A 30 -8.47 4.58 15.12
N LYS A 31 -7.61 5.14 15.97
CA LYS A 31 -7.48 4.70 17.38
C LYS A 31 -8.66 5.07 18.27
N LEU A 32 -9.40 6.12 17.95
CA LEU A 32 -10.68 6.39 18.61
C LEU A 32 -11.74 5.38 18.20
N LEU A 33 -11.80 5.03 16.91
CA LEU A 33 -12.71 4.01 16.39
C LEU A 33 -12.42 2.62 16.99
N ASP A 34 -11.14 2.21 17.04
CA ASP A 34 -10.72 0.96 17.68
C ASP A 34 -11.20 0.87 19.15
N LYS A 35 -11.29 2.00 19.87
CA LYS A 35 -11.74 2.05 21.27
C LYS A 35 -13.25 2.17 21.44
N ALA A 36 -13.93 2.76 20.46
CA ALA A 36 -15.37 3.03 20.54
C ALA A 36 -16.21 1.75 20.38
N PHE A 37 -15.67 0.72 19.72
CA PHE A 37 -16.34 -0.54 19.47
C PHE A 37 -15.61 -1.69 20.17
N VAL A 38 -16.30 -2.39 21.06
CA VAL A 38 -15.72 -3.48 21.87
C VAL A 38 -15.25 -4.67 21.04
N ASP A 39 -15.80 -4.86 19.84
CA ASP A 39 -15.52 -5.98 18.95
C ASP A 39 -14.51 -5.63 17.83
N VAL A 40 -14.02 -4.40 17.78
CA VAL A 40 -13.06 -3.92 16.78
C VAL A 40 -11.65 -3.96 17.34
N GLY A 41 -10.78 -4.81 16.76
CA GLY A 41 -9.35 -4.84 17.08
C GLY A 41 -8.52 -3.91 16.18
N ARG A 42 -9.00 -3.60 14.97
CA ARG A 42 -8.31 -2.77 13.98
C ARG A 42 -9.30 -2.00 13.10
N THR A 43 -8.88 -0.85 12.60
CA THR A 43 -9.58 -0.05 11.59
C THR A 43 -8.80 -0.04 10.27
N GLY A 44 -9.47 -0.40 9.17
CA GLY A 44 -8.91 -0.30 7.81
C GLY A 44 -8.91 1.14 7.28
N MET A 45 -7.97 1.45 6.38
CA MET A 45 -7.82 2.78 5.80
C MET A 45 -7.61 2.70 4.28
N PHE A 46 -8.29 3.57 3.52
CA PHE A 46 -8.20 3.62 2.05
C PHE A 46 -8.11 5.05 1.52
N PHE A 47 -7.32 5.24 0.45
CA PHE A 47 -7.35 6.41 -0.41
C PHE A 47 -7.67 5.94 -1.83
N GLU A 48 -8.77 6.45 -2.39
CA GLU A 48 -9.26 6.04 -3.71
C GLU A 48 -9.12 7.15 -4.73
N GLY A 49 -9.69 8.33 -4.44
CA GLY A 49 -9.49 9.55 -5.22
C GLY A 49 -10.34 9.70 -6.49
N PHE A 50 -11.18 8.74 -6.85
CA PHE A 50 -12.02 8.84 -8.06
C PHE A 50 -13.46 9.31 -7.82
N GLY A 51 -13.97 9.26 -6.59
CA GLY A 51 -15.34 9.70 -6.30
C GLY A 51 -15.51 11.22 -6.20
N VAL A 52 -14.49 11.94 -5.73
CA VAL A 52 -14.47 13.41 -5.58
C VAL A 52 -13.04 13.89 -5.77
N ASP A 53 -12.86 15.02 -6.46
CA ASP A 53 -11.56 15.69 -6.57
C ASP A 53 -11.20 16.44 -5.28
N HIS A 54 -10.95 15.69 -4.20
CA HIS A 54 -10.40 16.21 -2.96
C HIS A 54 -9.85 15.04 -2.14
N VAL A 55 -8.60 15.12 -1.67
CA VAL A 55 -7.98 14.00 -0.95
C VAL A 55 -8.73 13.66 0.33
N HIS A 56 -9.06 12.39 0.51
CA HIS A 56 -9.71 11.92 1.73
C HIS A 56 -9.35 10.47 2.05
N SER A 57 -9.07 10.20 3.32
CA SER A 57 -8.95 8.85 3.85
C SER A 57 -10.33 8.33 4.27
N LYS A 58 -10.68 7.12 3.84
CA LYS A 58 -11.84 6.37 4.35
C LYS A 58 -11.37 5.47 5.49
N LEU A 59 -12.10 5.45 6.61
CA LEU A 59 -11.82 4.59 7.77
C LEU A 59 -12.97 3.61 7.97
N ILE A 60 -12.65 2.33 8.12
CA ILE A 60 -13.63 1.25 8.25
C ILE A 60 -13.25 0.39 9.46
N PRO A 61 -14.00 0.49 10.58
CA PRO A 61 -13.81 -0.40 11.72
C PRO A 61 -14.01 -1.87 11.32
N LEU A 62 -13.05 -2.73 11.64
CA LEU A 62 -13.11 -4.15 11.28
C LEU A 62 -13.73 -4.93 12.44
N HIS A 63 -15.05 -4.99 12.44
CA HIS A 63 -15.84 -5.69 13.47
C HIS A 63 -15.49 -7.18 13.59
N GLY A 64 -15.63 -7.74 14.80
CA GLY A 64 -15.28 -9.12 15.12
C GLY A 64 -13.78 -9.43 15.20
N THR A 65 -12.90 -8.42 15.23
CA THR A 65 -11.43 -8.61 15.25
C THR A 65 -10.78 -8.39 16.61
N ALA A 66 -11.52 -7.95 17.63
CA ALA A 66 -10.95 -7.66 18.96
C ALA A 66 -10.45 -8.91 19.72
N ASN A 67 -11.11 -10.06 19.56
CA ASN A 67 -10.85 -11.26 20.36
C ASN A 67 -9.87 -12.24 19.69
N LEU A 68 -8.95 -11.74 18.87
CA LEU A 68 -7.90 -12.56 18.27
C LEU A 68 -6.73 -12.67 19.25
N SER A 69 -6.75 -13.72 20.08
CA SER A 69 -5.66 -14.02 21.04
C SER A 69 -4.31 -14.21 20.35
N GLU A 70 -4.34 -14.69 19.11
CA GLU A 70 -3.19 -14.83 18.23
C GLU A 70 -3.54 -14.29 16.84
N TRP A 71 -2.52 -13.79 16.14
CA TRP A 71 -2.70 -13.38 14.75
C TRP A 71 -3.02 -14.61 13.89
N LYS A 72 -4.11 -14.52 13.13
CA LYS A 72 -4.47 -15.48 12.07
C LYS A 72 -5.03 -14.72 10.87
N PRO A 73 -4.82 -15.22 9.64
CA PRO A 73 -5.40 -14.61 8.47
C PRO A 73 -6.94 -14.71 8.53
N ILE A 74 -7.62 -13.64 8.11
CA ILE A 74 -9.07 -13.61 7.88
C ILE A 74 -9.24 -13.40 6.38
N GLU A 75 -9.49 -14.49 5.65
CA GLU A 75 -9.51 -14.50 4.19
C GLU A 75 -10.96 -14.53 3.68
N SER A 76 -11.22 -13.79 2.60
CA SER A 76 -12.47 -13.89 1.87
C SER A 76 -12.38 -15.01 0.84
N ARG A 77 -13.43 -15.81 0.73
CA ARG A 77 -13.53 -16.86 -0.32
C ARG A 77 -13.98 -16.31 -1.68
N GLN A 78 -14.07 -14.99 -1.83
CA GLN A 78 -14.50 -14.37 -3.08
C GLN A 78 -13.33 -14.29 -4.08
N ASN A 79 -13.43 -15.06 -5.15
CA ASN A 79 -12.54 -14.93 -6.31
C ASN A 79 -13.11 -13.88 -7.27
N LYS A 80 -12.80 -12.60 -7.01
CA LYS A 80 -13.23 -11.49 -7.89
C LYS A 80 -12.02 -10.71 -8.39
N PHE A 81 -11.89 -10.60 -9.70
CA PHE A 81 -10.86 -9.80 -10.37
C PHE A 81 -11.47 -8.97 -11.49
N PHE A 82 -10.92 -7.77 -11.69
CA PHE A 82 -11.32 -6.86 -12.75
C PHE A 82 -10.12 -6.44 -13.57
N GLU A 83 -10.25 -6.52 -14.90
CA GLU A 83 -9.23 -6.02 -15.82
C GLU A 83 -9.16 -4.49 -15.85
N ARG A 84 -10.28 -3.84 -15.52
CA ARG A 84 -10.43 -2.38 -15.51
C ARG A 84 -10.96 -1.92 -14.16
N TYR A 85 -10.70 -0.67 -13.84
CA TYR A 85 -11.21 -0.06 -12.63
C TYR A 85 -12.73 0.10 -12.71
N GLU A 86 -13.46 -0.54 -11.81
CA GLU A 86 -14.94 -0.56 -11.80
C GLU A 86 -15.58 0.58 -10.96
N GLY A 87 -14.80 1.58 -10.56
CA GLY A 87 -15.31 2.65 -9.69
C GLY A 87 -15.32 2.30 -8.20
N TYR A 88 -14.66 1.21 -7.79
CA TYR A 88 -14.43 0.89 -6.40
C TYR A 88 -13.16 0.05 -6.18
N LEU A 89 -12.64 0.07 -4.95
CA LEU A 89 -11.54 -0.78 -4.50
C LEU A 89 -12.05 -1.88 -3.56
N SER A 90 -11.41 -3.04 -3.64
CA SER A 90 -11.69 -4.15 -2.75
C SER A 90 -10.42 -4.92 -2.44
N SER A 91 -10.26 -5.37 -1.20
CA SER A 91 -9.05 -6.02 -0.69
C SER A 91 -9.19 -7.54 -0.56
N HIS A 92 -10.02 -8.17 -1.39
CA HIS A 92 -10.16 -9.63 -1.40
C HIS A 92 -8.87 -10.30 -1.90
N ASP A 93 -8.56 -11.47 -1.33
CA ASP A 93 -7.52 -12.33 -1.87
C ASP A 93 -7.94 -12.91 -3.23
N HIS A 94 -6.94 -13.30 -4.02
CA HIS A 94 -7.17 -14.00 -5.28
C HIS A 94 -6.02 -14.97 -5.59
N GLU A 95 -6.25 -15.82 -6.59
CA GLU A 95 -5.31 -16.86 -7.03
C GLU A 95 -3.97 -16.28 -7.48
N ARG A 96 -2.92 -17.08 -7.33
CA ARG A 96 -1.57 -16.67 -7.72
C ARG A 96 -1.47 -16.60 -9.25
N ALA A 97 -0.86 -15.53 -9.72
CA ALA A 97 -0.51 -15.34 -11.12
C ALA A 97 0.50 -16.37 -11.65
N ASP A 98 0.53 -16.55 -12.96
CA ASP A 98 1.65 -17.21 -13.64
C ASP A 98 2.97 -16.47 -13.39
N ASP A 99 4.00 -17.21 -12.98
CA ASP A 99 5.29 -16.64 -12.59
C ASP A 99 6.02 -15.96 -13.76
N LYS A 100 5.82 -16.42 -15.01
CA LYS A 100 6.42 -15.76 -16.19
C LYS A 100 5.78 -14.39 -16.42
N LYS A 101 4.45 -14.28 -16.27
CA LYS A 101 3.73 -12.98 -16.32
C LYS A 101 4.18 -12.04 -15.22
N LEU A 102 4.37 -12.52 -13.98
CA LEU A 102 4.90 -11.73 -12.87
C LEU A 102 6.35 -11.25 -13.12
N ALA A 103 7.19 -12.09 -13.73
CA ALA A 103 8.55 -11.69 -14.08
C ALA A 103 8.56 -10.59 -15.16
N ALA A 104 7.73 -10.76 -16.20
CA ALA A 104 7.59 -9.80 -17.29
C ALA A 104 7.07 -8.44 -16.79
N LEU A 105 6.08 -8.45 -15.89
CA LEU A 105 5.75 -7.26 -15.13
C LEU A 105 7.01 -6.68 -14.50
N ALA A 106 7.66 -7.45 -13.63
CA ALA A 106 8.60 -6.85 -12.68
C ALA A 106 9.71 -6.16 -13.46
N ALA A 107 10.07 -6.69 -14.63
CA ALA A 107 10.90 -6.03 -15.62
C ALA A 107 10.30 -4.69 -16.11
N ARG A 108 9.03 -4.64 -16.54
CA ARG A 108 8.32 -3.40 -16.93
C ARG A 108 8.31 -2.32 -15.84
N ILE A 109 7.94 -2.63 -14.58
CA ILE A 109 8.00 -1.62 -13.49
C ILE A 109 9.43 -1.09 -13.31
N ARG A 110 10.42 -2.00 -13.29
CA ARG A 110 11.84 -1.62 -13.16
C ARG A 110 12.31 -0.77 -14.34
N MET A 111 11.81 -1.01 -15.55
CA MET A 111 12.07 -0.17 -16.72
C MET A 111 11.45 1.22 -16.57
N SER A 112 10.17 1.32 -16.21
CA SER A 112 9.50 2.61 -15.99
C SER A 112 10.23 3.46 -14.95
N ARG A 113 10.65 2.84 -13.84
CA ARG A 113 11.49 3.48 -12.83
C ARG A 113 12.79 4.04 -13.43
N ARG A 114 13.54 3.22 -14.16
CA ARG A 114 14.80 3.65 -14.81
C ARG A 114 14.57 4.81 -15.78
N ASN A 115 13.50 4.75 -16.56
CA ASN A 115 13.15 5.80 -17.52
C ASN A 115 12.80 7.11 -16.81
N LEU A 116 12.05 7.05 -15.70
CA LEU A 116 11.74 8.23 -14.88
C LEU A 116 13.03 8.89 -14.35
N TYR A 117 13.95 8.10 -13.78
CA TYR A 117 15.23 8.63 -13.28
C TYR A 117 16.10 9.20 -14.41
N ARG A 118 16.17 8.55 -15.58
CA ARG A 118 16.92 9.08 -16.74
C ARG A 118 16.34 10.41 -17.24
N LYS A 119 15.01 10.54 -17.26
CA LYS A 119 14.33 11.77 -17.66
C LYS A 119 14.53 12.89 -16.63
N ALA A 120 14.53 12.57 -15.34
CA ALA A 120 14.67 13.54 -14.26
C ALA A 120 16.12 14.01 -14.04
N PHE A 121 17.13 13.18 -14.31
CA PHE A 121 18.53 13.45 -13.91
C PHE A 121 19.56 13.43 -15.06
N GLY A 122 19.14 13.29 -16.32
CA GLY A 122 20.05 13.27 -17.48
C GLY A 122 20.96 12.04 -17.53
N GLN A 123 21.58 11.78 -18.70
CA GLN A 123 22.50 10.64 -18.88
C GLN A 123 23.84 10.90 -18.18
N GLY A 124 23.92 10.75 -16.85
CA GLY A 124 25.19 11.04 -16.18
C GLY A 124 25.36 10.64 -14.71
N LEU A 125 24.35 10.12 -14.02
CA LEU A 125 24.48 9.78 -12.59
C LEU A 125 24.53 8.26 -12.35
N SER A 126 25.68 7.82 -11.84
CA SER A 126 25.88 6.47 -11.28
C SER A 126 24.87 6.24 -10.14
N VAL A 127 24.08 5.17 -10.25
CA VAL A 127 23.09 4.74 -9.26
C VAL A 127 23.79 4.29 -7.97
N LYS A 128 24.19 5.24 -7.12
CA LYS A 128 24.66 4.98 -5.76
C LYS A 128 24.08 6.00 -4.78
N GLN A 129 22.77 5.93 -4.58
CA GLN A 129 22.11 6.31 -3.33
C GLN A 129 20.66 5.84 -3.42
N PHE A 130 20.13 5.30 -2.33
CA PHE A 130 18.92 4.47 -2.25
C PHE A 130 19.11 3.00 -2.70
N SER A 131 19.76 2.22 -1.84
CA SER A 131 19.46 0.79 -1.77
C SER A 131 17.99 0.63 -1.34
N ALA A 132 17.11 0.29 -2.27
CA ALA A 132 15.88 -0.39 -1.86
C ALA A 132 16.31 -1.62 -1.04
N PRO A 133 15.71 -1.89 0.14
CA PRO A 133 16.01 -3.09 0.89
C PRO A 133 16.00 -4.28 -0.07
N ARG A 134 17.04 -5.12 -0.05
CA ARG A 134 17.05 -6.36 -0.82
C ARG A 134 15.84 -7.15 -0.35
N LEU A 135 14.75 -7.10 -1.14
CA LEU A 135 13.53 -7.84 -0.86
C LEU A 135 13.98 -9.28 -0.63
N SER A 136 13.79 -9.78 0.59
CA SER A 136 13.97 -11.21 0.85
C SER A 136 13.04 -11.94 -0.13
N ARG A 137 13.43 -13.14 -0.56
CA ARG A 137 12.73 -13.97 -1.56
C ARG A 137 11.24 -14.24 -1.24
N ALA A 138 10.72 -13.77 -0.10
CA ALA A 138 9.37 -13.99 0.40
C ALA A 138 8.34 -12.88 0.05
N SER A 139 8.71 -11.85 -0.73
CA SER A 139 7.77 -10.79 -1.15
C SER A 139 7.19 -11.09 -2.54
N TYR A 140 5.87 -11.31 -2.67
CA TYR A 140 5.24 -11.63 -3.96
C TYR A 140 4.28 -10.53 -4.43
N TRP A 141 4.38 -10.18 -5.72
CA TRP A 141 3.37 -9.40 -6.44
C TRP A 141 2.35 -10.38 -7.00
N ARG A 142 1.04 -10.19 -6.75
CA ARG A 142 -0.02 -10.97 -7.41
C ARG A 142 -0.56 -10.20 -8.61
N GLN A 143 -0.85 -10.91 -9.70
CA GLN A 143 -1.51 -10.32 -10.85
C GLN A 143 -2.31 -11.26 -11.75
N ALA A 144 -3.48 -10.83 -12.20
CA ALA A 144 -4.28 -11.56 -13.16
C ALA A 144 -4.03 -11.10 -14.63
N PRO A 145 -4.51 -11.86 -15.62
CA PRO A 145 -4.10 -11.74 -17.02
C PRO A 145 -4.69 -10.52 -17.72
N VAL A 146 -4.01 -10.04 -18.77
CA VAL A 146 -4.60 -9.13 -19.77
C VAL A 146 -4.05 -9.47 -21.14
N SER A 147 -4.95 -9.60 -22.10
CA SER A 147 -4.73 -9.11 -23.46
C SER A 147 -5.06 -7.62 -23.48
N GLY A 148 -4.04 -6.77 -23.64
CA GLY A 148 -4.22 -5.44 -24.23
C GLY A 148 -4.49 -4.22 -23.33
N ALA A 149 -4.02 -4.14 -22.09
CA ALA A 149 -3.80 -2.87 -21.37
C ALA A 149 -2.91 -3.05 -20.12
N LEU A 150 -2.34 -1.96 -19.58
CA LEU A 150 -1.42 -1.98 -18.42
C LEU A 150 -2.14 -2.48 -17.15
N PRO A 151 -1.60 -3.46 -16.42
CA PRO A 151 -2.28 -4.06 -15.28
C PRO A 151 -1.86 -3.44 -13.93
N ALA A 152 -2.79 -3.37 -12.98
CA ALA A 152 -2.58 -2.89 -11.61
C ALA A 152 -2.05 -4.02 -10.69
N TYR A 153 -1.20 -3.68 -9.72
CA TYR A 153 -0.60 -4.65 -8.79
C TYR A 153 -0.95 -4.28 -7.35
N VAL A 154 -1.37 -5.26 -6.56
CA VAL A 154 -1.56 -5.12 -5.11
C VAL A 154 -0.35 -5.74 -4.41
N TRP A 155 0.21 -5.02 -3.44
CA TRP A 155 1.30 -5.49 -2.58
C TRP A 155 0.72 -6.13 -1.32
N SER A 156 1.11 -7.38 -1.03
CA SER A 156 0.74 -8.08 0.21
C SER A 156 2.00 -8.67 0.84
N MET A 157 2.22 -8.43 2.14
CA MET A 157 3.27 -9.10 2.92
C MET A 157 2.72 -10.41 3.54
N PRO A 158 3.47 -11.53 3.52
CA PRO A 158 3.19 -12.65 4.41
C PRO A 158 3.62 -12.30 5.84
N GLY A 159 2.85 -12.77 6.83
CA GLY A 159 3.04 -12.49 8.25
C GLY A 159 4.42 -12.88 8.80
N GLY A 160 4.85 -12.12 9.81
CA GLY A 160 6.03 -12.44 10.63
C GLY A 160 6.97 -11.25 10.84
N CYS A 161 6.67 -10.39 11.82
CA CYS A 161 7.69 -9.62 12.55
C CYS A 161 7.12 -9.11 13.87
N CYS A 162 6.91 -10.03 14.82
CA CYS A 162 7.12 -9.74 16.23
C CYS A 162 8.46 -10.40 16.60
N GLY A 163 9.41 -9.59 17.05
CA GLY A 163 10.73 -10.05 17.46
C GLY A 163 11.64 -8.87 17.79
N SER A 164 11.64 -8.51 19.08
CA SER A 164 12.71 -7.86 19.85
C SER A 164 13.28 -6.53 19.35
N GLY A 165 13.13 -5.50 20.19
CA GLY A 165 13.85 -4.24 20.04
C GLY A 165 15.36 -4.43 20.11
N ASP A 166 16.06 -3.57 19.40
CA ASP A 166 17.22 -2.88 19.94
C ASP A 166 17.49 -1.61 19.13
N ALA A 167 17.85 -0.58 19.86
CA ALA A 167 17.94 0.79 19.43
C ALA A 167 18.99 1.00 18.33
N LEU A 168 18.65 1.83 17.34
CA LEU A 168 19.64 2.57 16.57
C LEU A 168 20.45 3.46 17.54
N ARG A 169 21.65 3.01 17.91
CA ARG A 169 22.71 3.89 18.39
C ARG A 169 23.52 4.32 17.16
N ALA A 170 23.42 5.60 16.82
CA ALA A 170 24.22 6.22 15.77
C ALA A 170 25.72 6.09 16.10
N SER A 171 26.53 5.79 15.08
CA SER A 171 27.98 5.95 15.14
C SER A 171 28.36 7.35 14.67
N LEU A 172 29.24 8.04 15.41
CA LEU A 172 30.43 8.77 14.93
C LEU A 172 30.92 9.75 16.01
N GLN A 173 32.20 9.59 16.38
CA GLN A 173 33.03 10.37 17.33
C GLN A 173 32.80 10.11 18.82
#